data_AF-A0A7L3KQD0-F1
#
_entry.id   AF-A0A7L3KQD0-F1
#
_cell.length_a   1.000
_cell.length_b   1.000
_cell.length_c   1.000
_cell.angle_alpha   90.00
_cell.angle_beta   90.00
_cell.angle_gamma   90.00
#
_symmetry.space_group_name_H-M   'P 1'
#
loop_
_entity.id
_entity.type
_entity.pdbx_description
1 polymer ?
#
loop_
_entity_poly.entity_id
_entity_poly.type
_entity_poly.pdbx_seq_one_letter_code
_entity_poly.pdbx_strand_id
1 'polypeptide(L)' 'TTGTNWGRWGTWGDWSPSCPSSCGVCGIRARVDPSEGGPDDSGLNDVKFYCCS' A
#
# COMPACT_ATOMS: atom_id res chain seq x y z
N THR A 1 -20.72 12.02 24.08
CA THR A 1 -19.55 11.15 24.32
C THR A 1 -19.53 10.06 23.27
N THR A 2 -18.74 10.23 22.21
CA THR A 2 -18.34 9.15 21.29
C THR A 2 -17.01 9.55 20.67
N GLY A 3 -15.92 9.25 21.37
CA GLY A 3 -14.56 9.51 20.91
C GLY A 3 -14.09 8.43 19.95
N THR A 4 -13.56 8.83 18.81
CA THR A 4 -12.60 8.03 18.03
C THR A 4 -11.26 8.75 18.12
N ASN A 5 -10.39 8.29 19.03
CA ASN A 5 -9.07 8.88 19.29
C ASN A 5 -8.01 8.53 18.22
N TRP A 6 -8.44 8.18 17.00
CA TRP A 6 -7.54 7.93 15.88
C TRP A 6 -7.36 9.26 15.14
N GLY A 7 -6.21 9.91 15.35
CA GLY A 7 -5.85 11.18 14.71
C GLY A 7 -6.03 11.15 13.19
N ARG A 8 -5.99 12.33 12.56
CA ARG A 8 -6.20 12.53 11.10
C ARG A 8 -5.14 11.81 10.25
N TRP A 9 -5.26 10.49 10.11
CA TRP A 9 -4.53 9.73 9.11
C TRP A 9 -5.12 10.04 7.73
N GLY A 10 -4.30 9.99 6.69
CA GLY A 10 -4.66 10.41 5.34
C GLY A 10 -5.93 9.73 4.79
N THR A 11 -6.41 10.22 3.64
CA THR A 11 -7.54 9.62 2.93
C THR A 11 -7.07 8.58 1.92
N TRP A 12 -7.97 7.67 1.53
CA TRP A 12 -7.74 6.81 0.38
C TRP A 12 -7.53 7.64 -0.90
N GLY A 13 -6.60 7.20 -1.74
CA GLY A 13 -6.42 7.74 -3.09
C GLY A 13 -7.38 7.09 -4.10
N ASP A 14 -7.30 7.52 -5.35
CA ASP A 14 -8.06 6.93 -6.45
C ASP A 14 -7.63 5.49 -6.73
N TRP A 15 -8.55 4.71 -7.29
CA TRP A 15 -8.25 3.35 -7.76
C TRP A 15 -7.25 3.38 -8.92
N SER A 16 -6.28 2.48 -8.88
CA SER A 16 -5.47 2.17 -10.06
C SER A 16 -6.32 1.45 -11.12
N PRO A 17 -5.93 1.51 -12.40
CA PRO A 17 -6.53 0.66 -13.42
C PRO A 17 -6.48 -0.82 -13.01
N SER A 18 -7.55 -1.57 -13.32
CA SER A 18 -7.54 -3.02 -13.19
C SER A 18 -6.55 -3.64 -14.18
N CYS A 19 -6.13 -4.88 -13.90
CA CYS A 19 -5.42 -5.67 -14.91
C CYS A 19 -6.25 -5.77 -16.21
N PRO A 20 -5.61 -5.89 -17.37
CA PRO A 20 -6.32 -6.11 -18.63
C PRO A 20 -7.28 -7.29 -18.55
N SER A 21 -8.32 -7.29 -19.38
CA SER A 21 -9.23 -8.43 -19.49
C SER A 21 -8.44 -9.72 -19.74
N SER A 22 -8.82 -10.80 -19.06
CA SER A 22 -8.11 -12.09 -19.04
C SER A 22 -6.74 -12.13 -18.34
N CYS A 23 -6.29 -11.04 -17.71
CA CYS A 23 -5.07 -11.04 -16.90
C CYS A 23 -5.38 -11.02 -15.39
N GLY A 24 -4.48 -11.59 -14.58
CA GLY A 24 -4.50 -11.53 -13.12
C GLY A 24 -3.26 -10.87 -12.54
N VAL A 25 -3.32 -10.44 -11.28
CA VAL A 25 -2.12 -10.00 -10.55
C VAL A 25 -1.22 -11.21 -10.33
N CYS A 26 0.00 -11.13 -10.82
CA CYS A 26 1.00 -12.19 -10.74
C CYS A 26 2.24 -11.79 -9.93
N GLY A 27 2.32 -10.53 -9.49
CA GLY A 27 3.45 -10.06 -8.70
C GLY A 27 3.23 -8.69 -8.06
N ILE A 28 4.05 -8.40 -7.07
CA ILE A 28 4.07 -7.13 -6.35
C ILE A 28 5.52 -6.67 -6.15
N ARG A 29 5.75 -5.36 -6.29
CA ARG A 29 6.98 -4.70 -5.86
C ARG A 29 6.61 -3.62 -4.84
N ALA A 30 7.08 -3.80 -3.62
CA ALA A 30 6.88 -2.86 -2.53
C ALA A 30 8.02 -1.82 -2.49
N ARG A 31 7.69 -0.57 -2.14
CA ARG A 31 8.65 0.43 -1.66
C ARG A 31 8.50 0.49 -0.15
N VAL A 32 9.53 0.08 0.56
CA VAL A 32 9.56 0.02 2.03
C VAL A 32 10.60 1.01 2.52
N ASP A 33 10.33 1.70 3.63
CA ASP A 33 11.36 2.47 4.31
C ASP A 33 12.44 1.53 4.86
N PRO A 34 13.73 1.88 4.67
CA PRO A 34 14.79 1.13 5.31
C PRO A 34 14.61 1.19 6.84
N SER A 35 14.83 0.06 7.51
CA SER A 35 14.87 0.05 8.98
C SER A 35 16.08 0.86 9.44
N GLU A 36 15.84 1.94 10.17
CA GLU A 36 16.88 2.80 10.75
C GLU A 36 17.39 2.28 12.12
N GLY A 37 17.15 1.00 12.42
CA GLY A 37 17.70 0.30 13.60
C GLY A 37 16.82 0.32 14.86
N GLY A 38 15.66 0.98 14.84
CA GLY A 38 14.66 0.94 15.91
C GLY A 38 13.62 -0.17 15.73
N PRO A 39 12.85 -0.49 16.79
CA PRO A 39 11.94 -1.62 16.81
C PRO A 39 10.73 -1.50 15.87
N ASP A 40 10.40 -0.31 15.34
CA ASP A 40 9.19 -0.06 14.55
C ASP A 40 9.39 0.99 13.42
N ASP A 41 10.54 1.00 12.75
CA ASP A 41 10.87 2.00 11.71
C ASP A 41 10.50 1.55 10.27
N SER A 42 9.72 0.48 10.13
CA SER A 42 9.41 -0.10 8.82
C SER A 42 8.02 0.33 8.33
N GLY A 43 7.97 1.22 7.34
CA GLY A 43 6.75 1.68 6.67
C GLY A 43 6.63 1.18 5.23
N LEU A 44 5.44 0.71 4.83
CA LEU A 44 5.12 0.48 3.42
C LEU A 44 4.70 1.81 2.78
N ASN A 45 5.52 2.32 1.87
CA ASN A 45 5.30 3.62 1.23
C ASN A 45 4.64 3.53 -0.14
N ASP A 46 4.73 2.38 -0.80
CA ASP A 46 4.13 2.18 -2.12
C ASP A 46 4.06 0.71 -2.51
N VAL A 47 3.22 0.43 -3.49
CA VAL A 47 3.13 -0.86 -4.15
C VAL A 47 2.95 -0.68 -5.65
N LYS A 48 3.63 -1.52 -6.42
CA LYS A 48 3.38 -1.71 -7.85
C LYS A 48 2.96 -3.15 -8.10
N PHE A 49 1.78 -3.33 -8.69
CA PHE A 49 1.30 -4.64 -9.12
C PHE A 49 1.76 -4.95 -10.55
N TYR A 50 1.98 -6.24 -10.81
CA TYR A 50 2.26 -6.78 -12.14
C TYR A 50 1.09 -7.66 -12.57
N CYS A 51 0.64 -7.46 -13.80
CA CYS A 51 -0.44 -8.24 -14.42
C CYS A 51 0.14 -9.21 -15.45
N CYS A 52 -0.30 -10.46 -15.41
CA CYS A 52 0.08 -11.51 -16.36
C CYS A 52 -1.17 -12.18 -16.94
N SER A 53 -1.06 -12.69 -18.16
CA SER A 53 -2.05 -13.56 -18.81
C SER A 53 -2.05 -14.97 -18.23
#